data_AF-A0A1Q7UL55-F1
#
_entry.id   AF-A0A1Q7UL55-F1
#
_cell.length_a   1.000
_cell.length_b   1.000
_cell.length_c   1.000
_cell.angle_alpha   90.00
_cell.angle_beta   90.00
_cell.angle_gamma   90.00
#
_symmetry.space_group_name_H-M   'P 1'
#
loop_
_entity.id
_entity.type
_entity.pdbx_description
1 polymer ?
#
loop_
_entity_poly.entity_id
_entity_poly.type
_entity_poly.pdbx_seq_one_letter_code
_entity_poly.pdbx_strand_id
1 'polypeptide(L)'
;MDSCSAHRGHASWLNQIEIYFSMVLRKVLTPNDFQSLNELEQRLLAFQRRYQETASPSQWTFTRKDLAVLLAKIENKRFAPAA
;
A
#
# COMPACT_ATOMS: atom_id res chain seq x y z
N MET A 1 2.96 -29.94 20.09
CA MET A 1 3.12 -30.71 18.85
C MET A 1 1.80 -30.63 18.10
N ASP A 2 1.66 -30.01 16.94
CA ASP A 2 2.60 -29.30 16.07
C ASP A 2 1.83 -28.31 15.20
N SER A 3 2.55 -27.27 14.76
CA SER A 3 2.24 -26.45 13.57
C SER A 3 1.13 -25.40 13.66
N CYS A 4 1.44 -24.31 14.37
CA CYS A 4 0.89 -23.00 14.04
C CYS A 4 1.59 -22.52 12.74
N SER A 5 0.93 -22.65 11.59
CA SER A 5 1.44 -22.12 10.32
C SER A 5 1.64 -20.62 10.40
N ALA A 6 2.89 -20.21 10.56
CA ALA A 6 3.32 -18.82 10.49
C ALA A 6 3.27 -18.32 9.03
N HIS A 7 2.09 -18.00 8.53
CA HIS A 7 1.97 -17.13 7.37
C HIS A 7 2.19 -15.68 7.85
N ARG A 8 3.39 -15.14 7.58
CA ARG A 8 3.82 -13.78 7.91
C ARG A 8 2.96 -12.74 7.18
N GLY A 9 1.80 -12.39 7.73
CA GLY A 9 0.99 -11.26 7.28
C GLY A 9 1.51 -9.97 7.89
N HIS A 10 2.45 -9.29 7.23
CA HIS A 10 3.12 -8.13 7.83
C HIS A 10 2.44 -6.77 7.67
N ALA A 11 1.45 -6.61 6.78
CA ALA A 11 0.47 -5.51 6.81
C ALA A 11 -0.39 -5.57 5.54
N SER A 12 -1.60 -6.12 5.63
CA SER A 12 -2.47 -6.26 4.44
C SER A 12 -2.88 -4.89 3.84
N TRP A 13 -3.11 -3.85 4.66
CA TRP A 13 -3.45 -2.51 4.15
C TRP A 13 -2.25 -1.75 3.60
N LEU A 14 -1.08 -1.82 4.25
CA LEU A 14 0.14 -1.21 3.73
C LEU A 14 0.56 -1.89 2.41
N ASN A 15 0.46 -3.21 2.37
CA ASN A 15 0.67 -3.97 1.14
C ASN A 15 -0.35 -3.60 0.05
N GLN A 16 -1.63 -3.43 0.40
CA GLN A 16 -2.66 -3.01 -0.57
C GLN A 16 -2.42 -1.59 -1.10
N ILE A 17 -2.08 -0.63 -0.23
CA ILE A 17 -1.83 0.75 -0.66
C ILE A 17 -0.52 0.85 -1.48
N GLU A 18 0.51 0.07 -1.13
CA GLU A 18 1.75 -0.07 -1.91
C GLU A 18 1.47 -0.65 -3.31
N ILE A 19 0.63 -1.68 -3.40
CA ILE A 19 0.20 -2.30 -4.67
C ILE A 19 -0.62 -1.30 -5.50
N TYR A 20 -1.54 -0.55 -4.88
CA TYR A 20 -2.34 0.48 -5.54
C TYR A 20 -1.45 1.58 -6.12
N PHE A 21 -0.55 2.16 -5.32
CA PHE A 21 0.36 3.22 -5.80
C PHE A 21 1.34 2.70 -6.87
N SER A 22 1.80 1.45 -6.78
CA SER A 22 2.60 0.82 -7.82
C SER A 22 1.84 0.65 -9.14
N MET A 23 0.52 0.49 -9.11
CA MET A 23 -0.31 0.49 -10.32
C MET A 23 -0.57 1.90 -10.85
N VAL A 24 -0.80 2.89 -9.98
CA VAL A 24 -0.92 4.29 -10.38
C VAL A 24 0.34 4.76 -11.12
N LEU A 25 1.53 4.49 -10.56
CA LEU A 25 2.80 4.83 -11.20
C LEU A 25 2.94 4.23 -12.61
N ARG A 26 2.65 2.93 -12.74
CA ARG A 26 2.84 2.20 -14.01
C ARG A 26 1.76 2.44 -15.06
N LYS A 27 0.50 2.63 -14.65
CA LYS A 27 -0.66 2.69 -15.55
C LYS A 27 -1.22 4.09 -15.76
N VAL A 28 -1.02 4.99 -14.80
CA VAL A 28 -1.55 6.35 -14.86
C VAL A 28 -0.44 7.33 -15.19
N LEU A 29 0.70 7.22 -14.51
CA LEU A 29 1.80 8.20 -14.60
C LEU A 29 2.88 7.84 -15.64
N THR A 30 2.68 6.81 -16.46
CA THR A 30 3.63 6.42 -17.51
C THR A 30 2.95 6.43 -18.90
N PRO A 31 3.46 7.20 -19.87
CA PRO A 31 4.47 8.25 -19.72
C PRO A 31 3.94 9.40 -18.85
N ASN A 32 4.86 10.09 -18.15
CA ASN A 32 4.53 11.21 -17.27
C ASN A 32 4.43 12.53 -18.05
N ASP A 33 3.66 12.51 -19.14
CA ASP A 33 3.46 13.66 -20.02
C ASP A 33 1.98 14.07 -19.95
N PHE A 34 1.74 15.24 -19.37
CA PHE A 34 0.40 15.78 -19.10
C PHE A 34 0.39 17.25 -19.47
N GLN A 35 -0.65 17.68 -20.20
CA GLN A 35 -0.78 19.06 -20.66
C GLN A 35 -1.23 20.01 -19.55
N SER A 36 -1.80 19.47 -18.46
CA SER A 36 -2.19 20.25 -17.28
C SER A 36 -2.37 19.40 -16.03
N LEU A 37 -2.39 20.04 -14.86
CA LEU A 37 -2.74 19.38 -13.59
C LEU A 37 -4.18 18.85 -13.58
N ASN A 38 -5.10 19.52 -14.28
CA ASN A 38 -6.49 19.08 -14.39
C ASN A 38 -6.62 17.76 -15.18
N GLU A 39 -5.80 17.59 -16.23
CA GLU A 39 -5.74 16.32 -16.97
C GLU A 39 -5.24 15.17 -16.09
N LEU A 40 -4.17 15.42 -15.31
CA LEU A 40 -3.64 14.45 -14.36
C LEU A 40 -4.69 14.05 -13.30
N GLU A 41 -5.40 15.03 -12.73
CA GLU A 41 -6.47 14.79 -11.76
C GLU A 41 -7.57 13.91 -12.36
N GLN A 42 -8.07 14.26 -13.55
CA GLN A 42 -9.12 13.48 -14.21
C GLN A 42 -8.68 12.04 -14.48
N ARG A 43 -7.43 11.84 -14.91
CA ARG A 43 -6.90 10.50 -15.19
C ARG A 43 -6.76 9.66 -13.91
N LEU A 44 -6.35 10.27 -12.80
CA LEU A 44 -6.28 9.62 -11.48
C LEU A 44 -7.67 9.22 -10.98
N LEU A 45 -8.65 10.13 -11.05
CA LEU A 45 -10.03 9.87 -10.62
C LEU A 45 -10.71 8.80 -11.47
N ALA A 46 -10.49 8.82 -12.79
CA ALA A 46 -10.99 7.79 -13.70
C ALA A 46 -10.37 6.41 -13.42
N PHE A 47 -9.06 6.38 -13.12
CA PHE A 47 -8.39 5.15 -12.72
C PHE A 47 -8.93 4.61 -11.39
N GLN A 48 -9.08 5.46 -10.38
CA GLN A 48 -9.63 5.08 -9.07
C GLN A 48 -11.01 4.43 -9.21
N ARG A 49 -11.91 5.06 -9.97
CA ARG A 49 -13.28 4.55 -10.18
C ARG A 49 -13.27 3.14 -10.78
N ARG A 50 -12.50 2.93 -11.85
CA ARG A 50 -12.34 1.63 -12.50
C ARG A 50 -11.68 0.58 -11.61
N TYR A 51 -10.70 1.01 -10.81
CA TYR A 51 -10.04 0.12 -9.85
C TYR A 51 -11.01 -0.32 -8.74
N GLN A 52 -11.86 0.59 -8.23
CA GLN A 52 -12.87 0.28 -7.22
C GLN A 52 -13.97 -0.66 -7.74
N GLU A 53 -14.33 -0.56 -9.02
CA GLU A 53 -15.31 -1.47 -9.66
C GLU A 53 -14.77 -2.91 -9.82
N THR A 54 -13.45 -3.08 -9.88
CA THR A 54 -12.78 -4.36 -10.16
C THR A 54 -12.11 -4.97 -8.94
N ALA A 55 -11.82 -4.18 -7.90
CA ALA A 55 -11.21 -4.64 -6.68
C ALA A 55 -12.24 -5.39 -5.82
N SER A 56 -11.95 -6.66 -5.49
CA SER A 56 -12.73 -7.40 -4.49
C SER A 56 -12.61 -6.76 -3.11
N PRO A 57 -13.68 -6.80 -2.27
CA PRO A 57 -13.60 -6.34 -0.90
C PRO A 57 -12.56 -7.17 -0.15
N SER A 58 -11.42 -6.55 0.12
CA SER A 58 -10.34 -7.17 0.88
C SER A 58 -10.76 -7.21 2.33
N GLN A 59 -10.88 -8.39 2.94
CA GLN A 59 -11.15 -8.47 4.37
C GLN A 59 -9.97 -7.86 5.15
N TRP A 60 -10.29 -6.95 6.08
CA TRP A 60 -9.32 -6.28 6.93
C TRP A 60 -8.68 -7.28 7.91
N THR A 61 -7.38 -7.50 7.75
CA THR A 61 -6.61 -8.40 8.63
C THR A 61 -5.57 -7.67 9.49
N PHE A 62 -5.45 -6.34 9.37
CA PHE A 62 -4.50 -5.54 10.16
C PHE A 62 -5.06 -5.24 11.54
N THR A 63 -4.38 -5.72 12.57
CA THR A 63 -4.83 -5.64 13.96
C THR A 63 -4.05 -4.59 14.76
N ARG A 64 -4.55 -4.24 15.95
CA ARG A 64 -3.83 -3.38 16.91
C ARG A 64 -2.45 -3.93 17.29
N LYS A 65 -2.27 -5.25 17.25
CA LYS A 65 -0.96 -5.88 17.53
C LYS A 65 0.04 -5.59 16.42
N ASP A 66 -0.41 -5.61 15.17
CA ASP A 66 0.43 -5.33 14.01
C ASP A 66 0.91 -3.87 14.01
N LEU A 67 0.06 -2.94 14.46
CA LEU A 67 0.43 -1.55 14.68
C LEU A 67 1.54 -1.40 15.73
N ALA A 68 1.42 -2.08 16.87
CA ALA A 68 2.43 -2.02 17.92
C ALA A 68 3.79 -2.53 17.44
N VAL A 69 3.80 -3.60 16.66
CA VAL A 69 5.03 -4.16 16.05
C VAL A 69 5.64 -3.18 15.04
N LEU A 70 4.81 -2.50 14.24
CA LEU A 70 5.29 -1.51 13.27
C LEU A 70 5.94 -0.30 13.97
N LEU A 71 5.31 0.21 15.03
CA LEU A 71 5.84 1.33 15.80
C LEU A 71 7.20 0.99 16.43
N ALA A 72 7.32 -0.18 17.05
CA ALA A 72 8.59 -0.64 17.62
C ALA A 72 9.69 -0.77 16.55
N LYS A 73 9.35 -1.22 15.34
CA LYS A 73 10.29 -1.28 14.20
C LYS A 73 10.74 0.10 13.75
N ILE A 74 9.82 1.07 13.67
CA ILE A 74 10.12 2.44 13.26
C ILE A 74 11.04 3.09 14.28
N GLU A 75 10.74 2.95 15.58
CA GLU A 75 11.60 3.44 16.66
C GLU A 75 13.00 2.83 16.57
N ASN A 76 13.09 1.50 16.44
CA ASN A 76 14.38 0.83 16.34
C ASN A 76 15.21 1.26 15.11
N LYS A 77 14.55 1.58 13.99
CA LYS A 77 15.21 2.18 12.82
C LYS A 77 15.68 3.62 13.07
N ARG A 78 14.93 4.38 13.88
CA ARG A 78 15.22 5.79 14.19
C ARG A 78 16.36 5.93 15.19
N PHE A 79 16.60 4.91 16.02
CA PHE A 79 17.67 4.87 17.01
C PHE A 79 18.83 3.93 16.62
N ALA A 80 18.79 3.31 15.44
CA ALA A 80 19.95 2.59 14.92
C ALA A 80 21.07 3.62 14.62
N PRO A 81 22.26 3.48 15.22
CA PRO A 81 23.38 4.37 14.90
C PRO A 81 23.72 4.22 13.42
N ALA A 82 23.94 5.34 12.74
CA ALA A 82 24.52 5.33 11.41
C ALA A 82 25.90 4.66 11.51
N ALA A 83 26.02 3.49 10.89
CA ALA A 83 27.29 2.78 10.75
C ALA A 83 28.22 3.56 9.81
#